data_AF-A0AAE0YXU0-F1
#
_entry.id   AF-A0AAE0YXU0-F1
#
_cell.length_a   1.000
_cell.length_b   1.000
_cell.length_c   1.000
_cell.angle_alpha   90.00
_cell.angle_beta   90.00
_cell.angle_gamma   90.00
#
_symmetry.space_group_name_H-M   'P 1'
#
loop_
_entity.id
_entity.type
_entity.pdbx_description
1 polymer ?
#
loop_
_entity_poly.entity_id
_entity_poly.type
_entity_poly.pdbx_seq_one_letter_code
_entity_poly.pdbx_strand_id
1 'polypeptide(L)'
;GENGALAMLECAAGCNCDPQNFFPVCGADNRNYFSPCHAGCTDVLESNVFVNCSCVFSDPADVGTVPPASPNQTASAGLCTPDCHNFYPYAFSMFFMAFFATLTIMPNFVIYVRSVSEVDKPLAIGFMAFSTTVLGWLPGPVLYGILVDSCCKIWTSAGACSLYNLPQFRFRFHFLMLMCRGSSMALFIIVFLIVTFSKTFEFQSHTDEIEEAASLARSKEKLEGGKVSTCEPDEKREEIETNEKL
;
A
#
# COMPACT_ATOMS: atom_id res chain seq x y z
N GLY A 1 -11.35 -28.58 -1.37
CA GLY A 1 -11.62 -29.91 -0.82
C GLY A 1 -10.61 -30.15 0.26
N GLU A 2 -11.06 -30.03 1.50
CA GLU A 2 -10.51 -30.62 2.73
C GLU A 2 -11.66 -30.47 3.72
N ASN A 3 -12.23 -31.61 4.07
CA ASN A 3 -13.51 -31.73 4.74
C ASN A 3 -13.32 -31.26 6.19
N GLY A 4 -13.95 -30.13 6.53
CA GLY A 4 -14.00 -29.56 7.89
C GLY A 4 -14.87 -30.38 8.84
N ALA A 5 -14.64 -31.69 8.91
CA ALA A 5 -14.96 -32.44 10.10
C ALA A 5 -13.97 -31.99 11.17
N LEU A 6 -14.36 -31.02 12.01
CA LEU A 6 -13.88 -31.04 13.38
C LEU A 6 -14.26 -32.45 13.87
N ALA A 7 -13.28 -33.35 13.97
CA ALA A 7 -13.51 -34.63 14.60
C ALA A 7 -14.19 -34.31 15.93
N MET A 8 -15.45 -34.72 16.10
CA MET A 8 -16.05 -34.70 17.43
C MET A 8 -15.08 -35.50 18.28
N LEU A 9 -14.38 -34.85 19.21
CA LEU A 9 -13.60 -35.60 20.17
C LEU A 9 -14.57 -36.58 20.83
N GLU A 10 -14.11 -37.81 21.08
CA GLU A 10 -14.93 -38.84 21.72
C GLU A 10 -15.55 -38.35 23.05
N CYS A 11 -14.91 -37.39 23.72
CA CYS A 11 -15.41 -36.71 24.92
C CYS A 11 -16.71 -35.89 24.73
N ALA A 12 -17.02 -35.46 23.50
CA ALA A 12 -18.23 -34.72 23.15
C ALA A 12 -19.32 -35.61 22.52
N ALA A 13 -19.06 -36.91 22.35
CA ALA A 13 -19.92 -37.84 21.62
C ALA A 13 -21.33 -38.04 22.23
N GLY A 14 -21.57 -37.54 23.45
CA GLY A 14 -22.89 -37.55 24.11
C GLY A 14 -23.72 -36.28 23.94
N CYS A 15 -23.21 -35.23 23.29
CA CYS A 15 -23.87 -33.94 23.18
C CYS A 15 -24.27 -33.63 21.73
N ASN A 16 -25.57 -33.43 21.47
CA ASN A 16 -26.07 -32.97 20.18
C ASN A 16 -25.93 -31.44 20.07
N CYS A 17 -24.69 -30.96 20.00
CA CYS A 17 -24.38 -29.53 19.95
C CYS A 17 -24.77 -28.92 18.59
N ASP A 18 -25.37 -27.73 18.62
CA ASP A 18 -25.65 -26.98 17.39
C ASP A 18 -24.34 -26.48 16.76
N PRO A 19 -23.99 -26.92 15.54
CA PRO A 19 -22.76 -26.48 14.86
C PRO A 19 -22.84 -25.04 14.35
N GLN A 20 -24.01 -24.39 14.39
CA GLN A 20 -24.16 -22.99 13.98
C GLN A 20 -24.04 -22.00 15.14
N ASN A 21 -24.18 -22.46 16.39
CA ASN A 21 -24.12 -21.58 17.56
C ASN A 21 -22.68 -21.40 18.04
N PHE A 22 -21.99 -20.41 17.46
CA PHE A 22 -20.63 -20.06 17.84
C PHE A 22 -20.60 -19.25 19.14
N PHE A 23 -20.07 -19.85 20.21
CA PHE A 23 -19.88 -19.20 21.50
C PHE A 23 -18.50 -19.60 22.06
N PRO A 24 -17.41 -18.93 21.63
CA PRO A 24 -16.06 -19.41 21.90
C PRO A 24 -15.79 -19.45 23.42
N VAL A 25 -15.15 -20.52 23.85
CA VAL A 25 -14.66 -20.68 25.23
C VAL A 25 -13.19 -21.07 25.24
N CYS A 26 -12.48 -20.58 26.25
CA CYS A 26 -11.10 -20.92 26.52
C CYS A 26 -11.04 -21.97 27.64
N GLY A 27 -10.57 -23.17 27.33
CA GLY A 27 -10.33 -24.21 28.33
C GLY A 27 -9.13 -23.87 29.21
N ALA A 28 -9.07 -24.46 30.40
CA ALA A 28 -7.90 -24.41 31.29
C ALA A 28 -6.61 -24.96 30.63
N ASP A 29 -6.75 -25.69 29.52
CA ASP A 29 -5.67 -26.21 28.67
C ASP A 29 -5.12 -25.21 27.65
N ASN A 30 -5.57 -23.95 27.70
CA ASN A 30 -5.26 -22.88 26.74
C ASN A 30 -5.68 -23.20 25.29
N ARG A 31 -6.70 -24.06 25.09
CA ARG A 31 -7.29 -24.32 23.78
C ARG A 31 -8.65 -23.64 23.64
N ASN A 32 -8.94 -23.25 22.41
CA ASN A 32 -10.21 -22.62 22.05
C ASN A 32 -11.19 -23.71 21.58
N TYR A 33 -12.40 -23.68 22.12
CA TYR A 33 -13.50 -24.57 21.72
C TYR A 33 -14.62 -23.75 21.07
N PHE A 34 -15.37 -24.40 20.17
CA PHE A 34 -16.42 -23.75 19.39
C PHE A 34 -17.60 -23.26 20.24
N SER A 35 -17.99 -24.07 21.25
CA SER A 35 -19.00 -23.71 22.25
C SER A 35 -18.78 -24.47 23.56
N PRO A 36 -19.44 -24.09 24.68
CA PRO A 36 -19.36 -24.82 25.94
C PRO A 36 -19.82 -26.29 25.79
N CYS A 37 -20.79 -26.52 24.92
CA CYS A 37 -21.27 -27.87 24.57
C CYS A 37 -20.18 -28.69 23.86
N HIS A 38 -19.43 -28.08 22.93
CA HIS A 38 -18.30 -28.74 22.26
C HIS A 38 -17.11 -28.96 23.21
N ALA A 39 -17.02 -28.22 24.31
CA ALA A 39 -16.07 -28.45 25.39
C ALA A 39 -16.59 -29.51 26.41
N GLY A 40 -17.81 -30.01 26.24
CA GLY A 40 -18.42 -31.02 27.11
C GLY A 40 -18.76 -30.50 28.51
N CYS A 41 -18.93 -29.19 28.68
CA CYS A 41 -19.29 -28.59 29.97
C CYS A 41 -20.77 -28.81 30.28
N THR A 42 -21.07 -29.17 31.52
CA THR A 42 -22.45 -29.50 31.96
C THR A 42 -23.03 -28.48 32.93
N ASP A 43 -22.18 -27.75 33.66
CA ASP A 43 -22.60 -26.79 34.68
C ASP A 43 -21.93 -25.42 34.47
N VAL A 44 -22.55 -24.39 35.05
CA VAL A 44 -22.09 -23.00 35.03
C VAL A 44 -21.91 -22.54 36.47
N LEU A 45 -20.69 -22.17 36.86
CA LEU A 45 -20.39 -21.70 38.21
C LEU A 45 -20.68 -20.20 38.36
N GLU A 46 -20.22 -19.41 37.39
CA GLU A 46 -20.47 -17.97 37.26
C GLU A 46 -20.84 -17.67 35.80
N SER A 47 -21.45 -16.52 35.51
CA SER A 47 -21.94 -16.17 34.15
C SER A 47 -20.91 -16.31 33.03
N ASN A 48 -19.61 -16.37 33.34
CA ASN A 48 -18.51 -16.51 32.39
C ASN A 48 -17.63 -17.75 32.60
N VAL A 49 -17.95 -18.64 33.55
CA VAL A 49 -17.14 -19.82 33.90
C VAL A 49 -17.98 -21.09 33.85
N PHE A 50 -17.61 -21.97 32.93
CA PHE A 50 -18.19 -23.29 32.71
C PHE A 50 -17.34 -24.34 33.43
N VAL A 51 -17.99 -25.31 34.05
CA VAL A 51 -17.35 -26.36 34.85
C VAL A 51 -17.81 -27.74 34.40
N ASN A 52 -17.09 -28.76 34.85
CA ASN A 52 -17.35 -30.16 34.51
C ASN A 52 -17.30 -30.38 32.99
N CYS A 53 -16.21 -29.90 32.38
CA CYS A 53 -15.95 -29.95 30.94
C CYS A 53 -15.17 -31.21 30.56
N SER A 54 -15.83 -32.20 29.95
CA SER A 54 -15.23 -33.50 29.61
C SER A 54 -14.14 -33.44 28.54
N CYS A 55 -14.10 -32.38 27.72
CA CYS A 55 -13.15 -32.24 26.62
C CYS A 55 -11.95 -31.33 26.92
N VAL A 56 -11.84 -30.82 28.15
CA VAL A 56 -10.71 -30.00 28.60
C VAL A 56 -9.69 -30.91 29.28
N PHE A 57 -8.48 -31.00 28.73
CA PHE A 57 -7.46 -31.93 29.22
C PHE A 57 -6.48 -31.22 30.14
N SER A 58 -6.22 -31.80 31.31
CA SER A 58 -5.22 -31.29 32.25
C SER A 58 -3.77 -31.64 31.85
N ASP A 59 -3.57 -32.67 31.03
CA ASP A 59 -2.23 -33.13 30.60
C ASP A 59 -2.18 -33.39 29.07
N PRO A 60 -1.12 -32.98 28.34
CA PRO A 60 -1.01 -33.21 26.89
C PRO A 60 -0.92 -34.67 26.47
N ALA A 61 -0.68 -35.60 27.41
CA ALA A 61 -0.57 -37.03 27.16
C ALA A 61 -1.94 -37.74 27.05
N ASP A 62 -3.03 -37.10 27.49
CA ASP A 62 -4.39 -37.68 27.52
C ASP A 62 -5.24 -37.29 26.30
N VAL A 63 -4.62 -36.77 25.24
CA VAL A 63 -5.32 -36.36 24.01
C VAL A 63 -5.97 -37.59 23.35
N GLY A 64 -7.29 -37.73 23.50
CA GLY A 64 -8.09 -38.80 22.89
C GLY A 64 -8.70 -39.80 23.86
N THR A 65 -8.47 -39.68 25.17
CA THR A 65 -9.20 -40.44 26.19
C THR A 65 -10.27 -39.54 26.84
N VAL A 66 -11.25 -40.12 27.54
CA VAL A 66 -12.19 -39.32 28.36
C VAL A 66 -11.54 -39.14 29.73
N PRO A 67 -10.97 -37.97 30.06
CA PRO A 67 -10.46 -37.73 31.41
C PRO A 67 -11.63 -37.74 32.41
N PRO A 68 -11.45 -38.27 33.62
CA PRO A 68 -12.46 -38.16 34.66
C PRO A 68 -12.71 -36.68 34.96
N ALA A 69 -13.99 -36.30 35.01
CA ALA A 69 -14.45 -34.99 35.41
C ALA A 69 -13.74 -34.56 36.71
N SER A 70 -12.78 -33.65 36.59
CA SER A 70 -12.05 -33.11 37.74
C SER A 70 -12.49 -31.66 37.99
N PRO A 71 -12.49 -31.19 39.24
CA PRO A 71 -12.84 -29.80 39.56
C PRO A 71 -11.89 -28.77 38.92
N ASN A 72 -10.76 -29.21 38.36
CA ASN A 72 -9.80 -28.37 37.64
C ASN A 72 -10.11 -28.22 36.14
N GLN A 73 -11.12 -28.92 35.62
CA GLN A 73 -11.56 -28.79 34.22
C GLN A 73 -12.63 -27.72 34.10
N THR A 74 -12.16 -26.51 33.84
CA THR A 74 -13.02 -25.34 33.64
C THR A 74 -12.73 -24.71 32.29
N ALA A 75 -13.73 -24.00 31.76
CA ALA A 75 -13.59 -23.16 30.59
C ALA A 75 -14.19 -21.79 30.87
N SER A 76 -13.52 -20.74 30.40
CA SER A 76 -14.01 -19.37 30.52
C SER A 76 -14.60 -18.88 29.19
N ALA A 77 -15.59 -17.99 29.26
CA ALA A 77 -16.18 -17.37 28.08
C ALA A 77 -15.14 -16.50 27.35
N GLY A 78 -15.08 -16.64 26.02
CA GLY A 78 -14.15 -15.92 25.16
C GLY A 78 -13.04 -16.79 24.57
N LEU A 79 -12.20 -16.17 23.75
CA LEU A 79 -11.01 -16.82 23.20
C LEU A 79 -9.85 -16.74 24.19
N CYS A 80 -9.00 -17.76 24.22
CA CYS A 80 -7.77 -17.73 24.99
C CYS A 80 -6.88 -16.57 24.55
N THR A 81 -6.23 -15.91 25.51
CA THR A 81 -5.29 -14.82 25.24
C THR A 81 -4.10 -15.37 24.46
N PRO A 82 -3.91 -14.99 23.18
CA PRO A 82 -2.74 -15.44 22.44
C PRO A 82 -1.48 -14.75 22.98
N ASP A 83 -0.34 -15.45 22.96
CA ASP A 83 0.94 -14.83 23.27
C ASP A 83 1.28 -13.79 22.20
N CYS A 84 1.30 -12.53 22.60
CA CYS A 84 1.36 -11.37 21.72
C CYS A 84 2.74 -10.68 21.73
N HIS A 85 3.83 -11.44 21.89
CA HIS A 85 5.18 -10.84 21.90
C HIS A 85 5.47 -9.96 20.67
N ASN A 86 4.94 -10.33 19.50
CA ASN A 86 5.13 -9.60 18.25
C ASN A 86 4.20 -8.39 18.06
N PHE A 87 3.36 -8.06 19.05
CA PHE A 87 2.44 -6.91 18.96
C PHE A 87 3.18 -5.58 19.04
N TYR A 88 4.04 -5.38 20.04
CA TYR A 88 4.80 -4.15 20.22
C TYR A 88 5.72 -3.81 19.04
N PRO A 89 6.57 -4.71 18.52
CA PRO A 89 7.40 -4.40 17.36
C PRO A 89 6.56 -4.11 16.10
N TYR A 90 5.42 -4.79 15.95
CA TYR A 90 4.48 -4.51 14.85
C TYR A 90 3.84 -3.12 14.98
N ALA A 91 3.36 -2.75 16.17
CA ALA A 91 2.76 -1.45 16.42
C ALA A 91 3.77 -0.31 16.18
N PHE A 92 5.01 -0.48 16.64
CA PHE A 92 6.10 0.47 16.39
C PHE A 92 6.38 0.59 14.88
N SER A 93 6.53 -0.54 14.17
CA SER A 93 6.74 -0.54 12.71
C SER A 93 5.62 0.19 11.95
N MET A 94 4.36 -0.08 12.30
CA MET A 94 3.18 0.59 11.72
C MET A 94 3.18 2.09 11.98
N PHE A 95 3.59 2.52 13.18
CA PHE A 95 3.71 3.93 13.54
C PHE A 95 4.72 4.65 12.64
N PHE A 96 5.94 4.12 12.47
CA PHE A 96 6.94 4.76 11.59
C PHE A 96 6.49 4.77 10.13
N MET A 97 5.91 3.67 9.65
CA MET A 97 5.39 3.60 8.29
C MET A 97 4.32 4.68 8.05
N ALA A 98 3.37 4.84 8.98
CA ALA A 98 2.35 5.88 8.90
C ALA A 98 2.96 7.29 9.00
N PHE A 99 3.90 7.50 9.92
CA PHE A 99 4.59 8.77 10.11
C PHE A 99 5.28 9.22 8.82
N PHE A 100 6.17 8.39 8.25
CA PHE A 100 6.85 8.73 7.00
C PHE A 100 5.86 8.89 5.83
N ALA A 101 4.81 8.07 5.75
CA ALA A 101 3.78 8.24 4.73
C ALA A 101 3.12 9.63 4.81
N THR A 102 2.75 10.07 6.01
CA THR A 102 2.14 11.40 6.20
C THR A 102 3.09 12.56 5.92
N LEU A 103 4.39 12.42 6.25
CA LEU A 103 5.40 13.43 5.93
C LEU A 103 5.52 13.71 4.43
N THR A 104 5.26 12.72 3.58
CA THR A 104 5.32 12.91 2.12
C THR A 104 4.12 13.66 1.53
N ILE A 105 3.01 13.81 2.25
CA ILE A 105 1.78 14.41 1.71
C ILE A 105 2.00 15.88 1.34
N MET A 106 2.56 16.66 2.27
CA MET A 106 2.76 18.10 2.09
C MET A 106 3.74 18.43 0.94
N PRO A 107 4.96 17.83 0.90
CA PRO A 107 5.90 18.04 -0.19
C PRO A 107 5.32 17.68 -1.56
N ASN A 108 4.57 16.57 -1.67
CA ASN A 108 3.92 16.18 -2.92
C ASN A 108 2.90 17.21 -3.39
N PHE A 109 2.07 17.73 -2.47
CA PHE A 109 1.12 18.78 -2.81
C PHE A 109 1.81 20.09 -3.23
N VAL A 110 2.91 20.48 -2.58
CA VAL A 110 3.67 21.68 -2.94
C VAL A 110 4.27 21.54 -4.34
N ILE A 111 4.87 20.40 -4.68
CA ILE A 111 5.40 20.14 -6.02
C ILE A 111 4.28 20.26 -7.06
N TYR A 112 3.14 19.61 -6.80
CA TYR A 112 1.98 19.66 -7.69
C TYR A 112 1.51 21.08 -8.00
N VAL A 113 1.32 21.92 -6.97
CA VAL A 113 0.84 23.31 -7.15
C VAL A 113 1.88 24.20 -7.83
N ARG A 114 3.19 23.89 -7.67
CA ARG A 114 4.28 24.64 -8.32
C ARG A 114 4.44 24.29 -9.79
N SER A 115 3.94 23.13 -10.23
CA SER A 115 4.01 22.69 -11.63
C SER A 115 2.93 23.29 -12.53
N VAL A 116 1.98 24.04 -11.99
CA VAL A 116 0.86 24.61 -12.73
C VAL A 116 0.87 26.14 -12.69
N SER A 117 0.40 26.78 -13.77
CA SER A 117 0.26 28.23 -13.89
C SER A 117 -0.72 28.78 -12.85
N GLU A 118 -0.55 30.03 -12.39
CA GLU A 118 -1.43 30.67 -11.40
C GLU A 118 -2.92 30.68 -11.81
N VAL A 119 -3.19 30.79 -13.11
CA VAL A 119 -4.55 30.87 -13.67
C VAL A 119 -5.24 29.49 -13.62
N ASP A 120 -4.47 28.42 -13.80
CA ASP A 120 -5.01 27.05 -13.89
C ASP A 120 -4.97 26.30 -12.54
N LYS A 121 -4.35 26.86 -11.51
CA LYS A 121 -4.27 26.28 -10.15
C LYS A 121 -5.59 25.76 -9.59
N PRO A 122 -6.70 26.53 -9.55
CA PRO A 122 -7.93 26.04 -8.96
C PRO A 122 -8.51 24.85 -9.73
N LEU A 123 -8.39 24.85 -11.06
CA LEU A 123 -8.83 23.74 -11.91
C LEU A 123 -7.99 22.48 -11.63
N ALA A 124 -6.67 22.62 -11.57
CA ALA A 124 -5.75 21.53 -11.27
C ALA A 124 -6.03 20.91 -9.89
N ILE A 125 -6.08 21.73 -8.83
CA ILE A 125 -6.37 21.25 -7.47
C ILE A 125 -7.71 20.52 -7.42
N GLY A 126 -8.74 21.05 -8.10
CA GLY A 126 -10.04 20.38 -8.22
C GLY A 126 -9.94 19.02 -8.90
N PHE A 127 -9.20 18.92 -10.01
CA PHE A 127 -8.99 17.67 -10.72
C PHE A 127 -8.23 16.62 -9.89
N MET A 128 -7.19 17.04 -9.15
CA MET A 128 -6.44 16.18 -8.24
C MET A 128 -7.34 15.63 -7.13
N ALA A 129 -8.14 16.49 -6.49
CA ALA A 129 -9.06 16.09 -5.44
C ALA A 129 -10.12 15.12 -5.97
N PHE A 130 -10.73 15.43 -7.11
CA PHE A 130 -11.69 14.57 -7.78
C PHE A 130 -11.11 13.18 -8.08
N SER A 131 -9.92 13.14 -8.71
CA SER A 131 -9.24 11.89 -9.07
C SER A 131 -8.88 11.07 -7.84
N THR A 132 -8.39 11.71 -6.78
CA THR A 132 -8.03 11.03 -5.52
C THR A 132 -9.27 10.45 -4.84
N THR A 133 -10.40 11.14 -4.88
CA THR A 133 -11.65 10.63 -4.34
C THR A 133 -12.17 9.44 -5.12
N VAL A 134 -12.25 9.56 -6.45
CA VAL A 134 -12.81 8.51 -7.31
C VAL A 134 -11.94 7.26 -7.32
N LEU A 135 -10.61 7.40 -7.36
CA LEU A 135 -9.68 6.26 -7.50
C LEU A 135 -9.10 5.76 -6.18
N GLY A 136 -9.17 6.55 -5.11
CA GLY A 136 -8.64 6.20 -3.80
C GLY A 136 -9.74 5.99 -2.77
N TRP A 137 -10.45 7.06 -2.42
CA TRP A 137 -11.40 7.05 -1.31
C TRP A 137 -12.65 6.20 -1.55
N LEU A 138 -13.18 6.15 -2.78
CA LEU A 138 -14.33 5.32 -3.10
C LEU A 138 -13.99 3.81 -3.14
N PRO A 139 -12.97 3.34 -3.87
CA PRO A 139 -12.65 1.92 -3.92
C PRO A 139 -11.99 1.41 -2.64
N GLY A 140 -11.36 2.28 -1.84
CA GLY A 140 -10.66 1.89 -0.61
C GLY A 140 -11.52 1.04 0.33
N PRO A 141 -12.64 1.55 0.88
CA PRO A 141 -13.51 0.78 1.78
C PRO A 141 -14.05 -0.51 1.15
N VAL A 142 -14.35 -0.50 -0.15
CA VAL A 142 -14.86 -1.69 -0.87
C VAL A 142 -13.80 -2.79 -0.94
N LEU A 143 -12.57 -2.44 -1.34
CA LEU A 143 -11.45 -3.39 -1.42
C LEU A 143 -11.09 -3.97 -0.05
N TYR A 144 -11.00 -3.10 0.97
CA TYR A 144 -10.71 -3.56 2.33
C TYR A 144 -11.88 -4.36 2.92
N GLY A 145 -13.13 -4.06 2.58
CA GLY A 145 -14.29 -4.86 2.96
C GLY A 145 -14.20 -6.29 2.42
N ILE A 146 -14.00 -6.44 1.11
CA ILE A 146 -13.81 -7.75 0.47
C ILE A 146 -12.63 -8.50 1.09
N LEU A 147 -11.54 -7.80 1.42
CA LEU A 147 -10.37 -8.39 2.07
C LEU A 147 -10.72 -8.95 3.46
N VAL A 148 -11.42 -8.17 4.29
CA VAL A 148 -11.88 -8.60 5.62
C VAL A 148 -12.79 -9.82 5.51
N ASP A 149 -13.76 -9.78 4.61
CA ASP A 149 -14.72 -10.88 4.37
C ASP A 149 -14.01 -12.15 3.89
N SER A 150 -12.97 -12.02 3.05
CA SER A 150 -12.17 -13.14 2.56
C SER A 150 -11.39 -13.89 3.65
N CYS A 151 -11.21 -13.26 4.81
CA CYS A 151 -10.52 -13.81 5.97
C CYS A 151 -11.48 -14.39 7.01
N CYS A 152 -12.79 -14.37 6.75
CA CYS A 152 -13.77 -14.95 7.65
C CYS A 152 -13.65 -16.48 7.68
N LYS A 153 -13.60 -17.06 8.89
CA LYS A 153 -13.67 -18.50 9.12
C LYS A 153 -15.07 -18.98 9.49
N ILE A 154 -15.79 -18.21 10.31
CA ILE A 154 -17.10 -18.59 10.84
C ILE A 154 -18.07 -17.43 10.60
N TRP A 155 -19.09 -17.72 9.81
CA TRP A 155 -20.18 -16.78 9.50
C TRP A 155 -21.34 -17.01 10.46
N THR A 156 -21.96 -15.92 10.90
CA THR A 156 -23.26 -15.94 11.59
C THR A 156 -24.39 -15.99 10.57
N SER A 157 -25.54 -16.51 11.00
CA SER A 157 -26.78 -16.46 10.24
C SER A 157 -27.25 -15.03 9.92
N ALA A 158 -26.82 -14.03 10.70
CA ALA A 158 -27.10 -12.62 10.49
C ALA A 158 -26.20 -11.95 9.42
N GLY A 159 -25.31 -12.70 8.77
CA GLY A 159 -24.41 -12.18 7.75
C GLY A 159 -23.18 -11.45 8.28
N ALA A 160 -22.94 -11.47 9.60
CA ALA A 160 -21.70 -10.98 10.21
C ALA A 160 -20.69 -12.13 10.39
N CYS A 161 -19.39 -11.83 10.33
CA CYS A 161 -18.36 -12.82 10.64
C CYS A 161 -18.01 -12.81 12.14
N SER A 162 -18.04 -13.98 12.77
CA SER A 162 -17.72 -14.13 14.20
C SER A 162 -16.23 -14.39 14.46
N LEU A 163 -15.54 -15.06 13.54
CA LEU A 163 -14.14 -15.43 13.73
C LEU A 163 -13.34 -15.20 12.45
N TYR A 164 -12.28 -14.41 12.57
CA TYR A 164 -11.37 -14.09 11.48
C TYR A 164 -10.05 -14.86 11.59
N ASN A 165 -9.43 -15.15 10.45
CA ASN A 165 -8.07 -15.66 10.38
C ASN A 165 -7.05 -14.52 10.46
N LEU A 166 -6.56 -14.20 11.68
CA LEU A 166 -5.63 -13.08 11.90
C LEU A 166 -4.33 -13.16 11.07
N PRO A 167 -3.61 -14.30 10.99
CA PRO A 167 -2.40 -14.40 10.16
C PRO A 167 -2.64 -14.10 8.69
N GLN A 168 -3.68 -14.67 8.09
CA GLN A 168 -4.03 -14.39 6.69
C GLN A 168 -4.45 -12.95 6.48
N PHE A 169 -5.24 -12.40 7.41
CA PHE A 169 -5.67 -11.00 7.36
C PHE A 169 -4.47 -10.06 7.31
N ARG A 170 -3.48 -10.24 8.20
CA ARG A 170 -2.26 -9.43 8.24
C ARG A 170 -1.49 -9.50 6.93
N PHE A 171 -1.28 -10.71 6.40
CA PHE A 171 -0.52 -10.88 5.15
C PHE A 171 -1.24 -10.23 3.96
N ARG A 172 -2.54 -10.48 3.80
CA ARG A 172 -3.34 -9.91 2.70
C ARG A 172 -3.41 -8.39 2.79
N PHE A 173 -3.60 -7.84 3.99
CA PHE A 173 -3.65 -6.39 4.22
C PHE A 173 -2.36 -5.70 3.78
N HIS A 174 -1.21 -6.21 4.24
CA HIS A 174 0.10 -5.66 3.87
C HIS A 174 0.45 -5.89 2.41
N PHE A 175 0.09 -7.04 1.84
CA PHE A 175 0.29 -7.32 0.43
C PHE A 175 -0.47 -6.32 -0.46
N LEU A 176 -1.76 -6.07 -0.17
CA LEU A 176 -2.56 -5.10 -0.92
C LEU A 176 -1.96 -3.69 -0.84
N MET A 177 -1.58 -3.25 0.37
CA MET A 177 -0.92 -1.95 0.55
C MET A 177 0.39 -1.85 -0.25
N LEU A 178 1.23 -2.88 -0.21
CA LEU A 178 2.49 -2.92 -0.93
C LEU A 178 2.27 -2.87 -2.45
N MET A 179 1.28 -3.59 -2.96
CA MET A 179 0.93 -3.57 -4.39
C MET A 179 0.47 -2.17 -4.84
N CYS A 180 -0.42 -1.53 -4.08
CA CYS A 180 -0.90 -0.17 -4.39
C CYS A 180 0.21 0.89 -4.29
N ARG A 181 1.09 0.79 -3.27
CA ARG A 181 2.23 1.70 -3.12
C ARG A 181 3.28 1.45 -4.20
N GLY A 182 3.55 0.18 -4.51
CA GLY A 182 4.51 -0.24 -5.52
C GLY A 182 4.11 0.20 -6.92
N SER A 183 2.83 0.06 -7.28
CA SER A 183 2.32 0.54 -8.56
C SER A 183 2.40 2.06 -8.68
N SER A 184 2.06 2.80 -7.62
CA SER A 184 2.23 4.25 -7.59
C SER A 184 3.70 4.65 -7.76
N MET A 185 4.62 4.00 -7.05
CA MET A 185 6.05 4.27 -7.15
C MET A 185 6.60 3.95 -8.54
N ALA A 186 6.16 2.84 -9.15
CA ALA A 186 6.54 2.48 -10.51
C ALA A 186 6.08 3.53 -11.53
N LEU A 187 4.84 4.04 -11.41
CA LEU A 187 4.35 5.12 -12.28
C LEU A 187 5.18 6.40 -12.11
N PHE A 188 5.54 6.77 -10.88
CA PHE A 188 6.42 7.92 -10.64
C PHE A 188 7.80 7.73 -11.27
N ILE A 189 8.39 6.54 -11.15
CA ILE A 189 9.68 6.22 -11.78
C ILE A 189 9.56 6.30 -13.31
N ILE A 190 8.51 5.75 -13.91
CA ILE A 190 8.29 5.81 -15.36
C ILE A 190 8.17 7.26 -15.83
N VAL A 191 7.37 8.09 -15.15
CA VAL A 191 7.25 9.52 -15.48
C VAL A 191 8.59 10.23 -15.32
N PHE A 192 9.33 9.96 -14.24
CA PHE A 192 10.64 10.54 -14.01
C PHE A 192 11.64 10.18 -15.11
N LEU A 193 11.66 8.92 -15.54
CA LEU A 193 12.47 8.45 -16.66
C LEU A 193 12.06 9.17 -17.96
N ILE A 194 10.76 9.20 -18.29
CA ILE A 194 10.27 9.89 -19.50
C ILE A 194 10.70 11.37 -19.50
N VAL A 195 10.52 12.08 -18.39
CA VAL A 195 10.90 13.50 -18.27
C VAL A 195 12.41 13.68 -18.41
N THR A 196 13.20 12.79 -17.83
CA THR A 196 14.67 12.86 -17.93
C THR A 196 15.12 12.60 -19.36
N PHE A 197 14.59 11.56 -20.02
CA PHE A 197 14.88 11.25 -21.41
C PHE A 197 14.42 12.36 -22.36
N SER A 198 13.22 12.94 -22.14
CA SER A 198 12.72 14.04 -22.98
C SER A 198 13.55 15.30 -22.81
N LYS A 199 14.03 15.60 -21.60
CA LYS A 199 14.90 16.76 -21.35
C LYS A 199 16.29 16.58 -21.94
N THR A 200 16.83 15.36 -21.93
CA THR A 200 18.06 15.05 -22.67
C THR A 200 17.85 15.26 -24.17
N PHE A 201 16.71 14.86 -24.72
CA PHE A 201 16.40 15.05 -26.14
C PHE A 201 16.21 16.53 -26.52
N GLU A 202 15.50 17.30 -25.69
CA GLU A 202 15.31 18.76 -25.88
C GLU A 202 16.65 19.51 -25.82
N PHE A 203 17.49 19.22 -24.81
CA PHE A 203 18.81 19.84 -24.66
C PHE A 203 19.75 19.49 -25.81
N GLN A 204 19.69 18.25 -26.30
CA GLN A 204 20.47 17.83 -27.45
C GLN A 204 20.03 18.57 -28.72
N SER A 205 18.72 18.65 -29.00
CA SER A 205 18.20 19.35 -30.19
C SER A 205 18.60 20.83 -30.23
N HIS A 206 18.55 21.53 -29.09
CA HIS A 206 18.90 22.96 -29.06
C HIS A 206 20.41 23.19 -29.14
N THR A 207 21.22 22.26 -28.63
CA THR A 207 22.69 22.32 -28.76
C THR A 207 23.13 22.04 -30.20
N ASP A 208 22.51 21.06 -30.85
CA ASP A 208 22.78 20.69 -32.25
C ASP A 208 22.42 21.85 -33.22
N GLU A 209 21.28 22.53 -33.00
CA GLU A 209 20.89 23.72 -33.79
C GLU A 209 21.88 24.90 -33.62
N ILE A 210 22.38 25.12 -32.40
CA ILE A 210 23.36 26.18 -32.11
C ILE A 210 24.73 25.83 -32.74
N GLU A 211 25.13 24.56 -32.69
CA GLU A 211 26.38 24.10 -33.30
C GLU A 211 26.31 24.16 -34.83
N GLU A 212 25.18 23.80 -35.44
CA GLU A 212 24.92 23.94 -36.87
C GLU A 212 24.96 25.41 -37.30
N ALA A 213 24.26 26.30 -36.58
CA ALA A 213 24.27 27.74 -36.85
C ALA A 213 25.67 28.35 -36.71
N ALA A 214 26.45 27.93 -35.70
CA ALA A 214 27.83 28.38 -35.51
C ALA A 214 28.79 27.84 -36.60
N SER A 215 28.54 26.63 -37.12
CA SER A 215 29.31 26.06 -38.24
C SER A 215 29.04 26.80 -39.56
N LEU A 216 27.79 27.19 -39.81
CA LEU A 216 27.36 28.00 -40.95
C LEU A 216 27.91 29.43 -40.89
N ALA A 217 27.98 30.03 -39.69
CA ALA A 217 28.62 31.33 -39.51
C ALA A 217 30.13 31.26 -39.81
N ARG A 218 30.83 30.23 -39.33
CA ARG A 218 32.26 30.01 -39.61
C ARG A 218 32.55 29.74 -41.09
N SER A 219 31.66 29.04 -41.80
CA SER A 219 31.85 28.79 -43.24
C SER A 219 31.65 30.06 -44.06
N LYS A 220 30.67 30.92 -43.70
CA LYS A 220 30.47 32.24 -44.31
C LYS A 220 31.68 33.16 -44.10
N GLU A 221 32.22 33.22 -42.88
CA GLU A 221 33.40 34.04 -42.58
C GLU A 221 34.63 33.62 -43.41
N LYS A 222 34.79 32.31 -43.66
CA LYS A 222 35.86 31.77 -44.52
C LYS A 222 35.68 32.10 -46.00
N LEU A 223 34.44 32.22 -46.47
CA LEU A 223 34.11 32.63 -47.84
C LEU A 223 34.30 34.14 -48.05
N GLU A 224 33.99 34.95 -47.04
CA GLU A 224 34.17 36.41 -47.09
C GLU A 224 35.64 36.83 -46.84
N GLY A 225 36.35 36.12 -45.96
CA GLY A 225 37.78 36.33 -45.68
C GLY A 225 38.73 35.83 -46.79
N GLY A 226 38.22 35.09 -47.78
CA GLY A 226 38.99 34.62 -48.94
C GLY A 226 39.13 35.64 -50.07
N LYS A 227 38.56 36.85 -49.95
CA LYS A 227 38.58 37.89 -50.99
C LYS A 227 39.42 39.12 -50.60
N VAL A 228 40.64 38.91 -50.10
CA VAL A 228 41.64 39.98 -50.05
C VAL A 228 43.00 39.42 -50.51
N SER A 229 43.31 39.64 -51.79
CA SER A 229 44.63 39.47 -52.38
C SER A 229 44.87 40.66 -53.33
N THR A 230 45.62 41.62 -52.79
CA THR A 230 46.35 42.77 -53.34
C THR A 230 46.67 42.78 -54.84
N CYS A 231 46.58 43.98 -55.45
CA CYS A 231 47.54 44.53 -56.42
C CYS A 231 47.58 46.07 -56.35
N GLU A 232 48.79 46.62 -56.49
CA GLU A 232 49.24 48.02 -56.39
C GLU A 232 49.16 48.74 -57.78
N PRO A 233 49.77 49.93 -58.00
CA PRO A 233 49.15 51.25 -58.07
C PRO A 233 49.07 51.88 -59.48
N ASP A 234 48.48 53.08 -59.56
CA ASP A 234 48.92 54.29 -60.30
C ASP A 234 47.89 55.01 -61.23
N GLU A 235 47.87 56.34 -61.03
CA GLU A 235 47.72 57.41 -62.01
C GLU A 235 46.35 57.85 -62.64
N LYS A 236 45.94 59.07 -62.23
CA LYS A 236 45.36 60.23 -62.99
C LYS A 236 43.85 60.39 -63.29
N ARG A 237 43.41 61.64 -63.00
CA ARG A 237 42.47 62.53 -63.75
C ARG A 237 40.97 62.25 -63.51
N GLU A 238 40.04 63.18 -63.21
CA GLU A 238 39.82 64.64 -63.38
C GLU A 238 38.72 64.99 -62.34
N GLU A 239 38.91 65.93 -61.39
CA GLU A 239 38.57 67.36 -61.42
C GLU A 239 37.06 67.74 -61.44
N ILE A 240 36.70 68.62 -60.50
CA ILE A 240 35.69 69.72 -60.52
C ILE A 240 34.50 69.63 -59.53
N GLU A 241 34.68 70.43 -58.46
CA GLU A 241 33.77 71.36 -57.78
C GLU A 241 32.29 71.02 -57.56
N THR A 242 31.87 71.14 -56.29
CA THR A 242 31.19 72.39 -55.88
C THR A 242 31.38 72.68 -54.40
N ASN A 243 31.94 73.86 -54.13
CA ASN A 243 31.81 74.58 -52.86
C ASN A 243 30.33 74.91 -52.60
N GLU A 244 29.87 74.88 -51.35
CA GLU A 244 29.43 76.12 -50.70
C GLU A 244 29.44 75.98 -49.17
N LYS A 245 29.98 77.02 -48.54
CA LYS A 245 30.14 77.21 -47.11
C LYS A 245 28.86 77.82 -46.53
N LEU A 246 28.44 77.34 -45.36
CA LEU A 246 28.12 78.17 -44.19
C LEU A 246 28.02 77.30 -42.94
#